data_AF-A0A959Z6K3-F1
#
_entry.id   AF-A0A959Z6K3-F1
#
_cell.length_a   1.000
_cell.length_b   1.000
_cell.length_c   1.000
_cell.angle_alpha   90.00
_cell.angle_beta   90.00
_cell.angle_gamma   90.00
#
_symmetry.space_group_name_H-M   'P 1'
#
loop_
_entity.id
_entity.type
_entity.pdbx_description
1 polymer ?
#
loop_
_entity_poly.entity_id
_entity_poly.type
_entity_poly.pdbx_seq_one_letter_code
_entity_poly.pdbx_strand_id
1 'polypeptide(L)' 'METEKRNTLINNSTLFIGCMFIGLGLGFIFNAVTAGVLIGMGVGFIARSVYNHKVYNQKSDQS' A
#
# COMPACT_ATOMS: atom_id res chain seq x y z
N MET A 1 -18.05 10.97 -20.91
CA MET A 1 -16.78 10.93 -20.16
C MET A 1 -17.04 10.03 -18.96
N GLU A 2 -16.91 8.71 -19.13
CA GLU A 2 -17.30 7.72 -18.10
C GLU A 2 -16.10 6.91 -17.58
N THR A 3 -14.89 7.30 -18.00
CA THR A 3 -13.64 6.56 -17.78
C THR A 3 -12.91 6.92 -16.49
N GLU A 4 -13.44 7.84 -15.67
CA GLU A 4 -12.74 8.40 -14.51
C GLU A 4 -13.01 7.62 -13.20
N LYS A 5 -14.16 6.95 -13.07
CA LYS A 5 -14.61 6.32 -11.82
C LYS A 5 -14.07 4.90 -11.56
N ARG A 6 -12.96 4.52 -12.21
CA ARG A 6 -12.23 3.26 -11.94
C ARG A 6 -10.86 3.45 -11.29
N ASN A 7 -10.41 4.70 -11.12
CA ASN A 7 -9.06 5.00 -10.60
C ASN A 7 -8.97 5.17 -9.07
N THR A 8 -10.05 4.93 -8.32
CA THR A 8 -10.07 5.10 -6.85
C THR A 8 -10.35 3.81 -6.07
N LEU A 9 -10.76 2.73 -6.76
CA LEU A 9 -10.95 1.41 -6.15
C LEU A 9 -9.66 0.58 -6.12
N ILE A 10 -8.61 1.06 -6.80
CA ILE A 10 -7.28 0.43 -6.91
C ILE A 10 -6.33 0.83 -5.76
N ASN A 11 -6.83 1.56 -4.75
CA ASN A 11 -5.99 2.40 -3.89
C ASN A 11 -5.39 1.68 -2.67
N ASN A 12 -5.89 0.50 -2.30
CA ASN A 12 -5.38 -0.23 -1.13
C ASN A 12 -4.40 -1.36 -1.53
N SER A 13 -4.72 -2.10 -2.59
CA SER A 13 -3.89 -3.23 -3.04
C SER A 13 -2.62 -2.76 -3.75
N THR A 14 -2.71 -1.67 -4.52
CA THR A 14 -1.57 -1.11 -5.25
C THR A 14 -0.56 -0.44 -4.31
N LEU A 15 -1.04 0.21 -3.23
CA LEU A 15 -0.16 0.77 -2.21
C LEU A 15 0.62 -0.34 -1.47
N PHE A 16 -0.05 -1.46 -1.18
CA PHE A 16 0.60 -2.63 -0.59
C PHE A 16 1.65 -3.24 -1.52
N ILE A 17 1.32 -3.45 -2.80
CA ILE A 17 2.27 -4.02 -3.77
C ILE A 17 3.46 -3.09 -4.01
N GLY A 18 3.24 -1.76 -4.04
CA GLY A 18 4.29 -0.76 -4.19
C GLY A 18 5.25 -0.74 -3.00
N CYS A 19 4.74 -0.82 -1.78
CA CYS A 19 5.56 -0.91 -0.56
C CYS A 19 6.37 -2.21 -0.53
N MET A 20 5.80 -3.31 -1.01
CA MET A 20 6.46 -4.62 -1.11
C MET A 20 7.59 -4.60 -2.15
N PHE A 21 7.36 -3.99 -3.31
CA PHE A 21 8.38 -3.78 -4.35
C PHE A 21 9.51 -2.86 -3.88
N ILE A 22 9.19 -1.78 -3.16
CA ILE A 22 10.20 -0.90 -2.55
C ILE A 22 11.04 -1.66 -1.52
N GLY A 23 10.41 -2.45 -0.64
CA GLY A 23 11.11 -3.27 0.36
C GLY A 23 12.03 -4.31 -0.27
N LEU A 24 11.54 -5.05 -1.28
CA LEU A 24 12.34 -6.01 -2.04
C LEU A 24 13.49 -5.33 -2.79
N GLY A 25 13.23 -4.20 -3.45
CA GLY A 25 14.25 -3.43 -4.18
C GLY A 25 15.37 -2.93 -3.26
N LEU A 26 15.02 -2.40 -2.08
CA LEU A 26 16.01 -2.03 -1.07
C LEU A 26 16.77 -3.26 -0.57
N GLY A 27 16.08 -4.35 -0.24
CA GLY A 27 16.71 -5.60 0.22
C GLY A 27 17.69 -6.18 -0.80
N PHE A 28 17.42 -6.02 -2.09
CA PHE A 28 18.30 -6.47 -3.17
C PHE A 28 19.62 -5.68 -3.20
N ILE A 29 19.58 -4.36 -2.97
CA ILE A 29 20.77 -3.50 -2.92
C ILE A 29 21.69 -3.87 -1.75
N PHE A 30 21.11 -4.19 -0.59
CA PHE A 30 21.88 -4.56 0.61
C PHE A 30 22.25 -6.05 0.65
N ASN A 31 21.96 -6.82 -0.41
CA ASN A 31 22.10 -8.29 -0.46
C ASN A 31 21.42 -8.99 0.74
N ALA A 32 20.37 -8.36 1.26
CA ALA A 32 19.63 -8.75 2.45
C ALA A 32 18.14 -8.74 2.10
N VAL A 33 17.77 -9.59 1.13
CA VAL A 33 16.39 -9.70 0.61
C VAL A 33 15.41 -9.97 1.74
N THR A 34 15.78 -10.82 2.70
CA THR A 34 14.98 -11.13 3.89
C THR A 34 14.66 -9.89 4.71
N ALA A 35 15.65 -9.01 4.91
CA ALA A 35 15.47 -7.76 5.63
C ALA A 35 14.58 -6.78 4.85
N GLY A 36 14.75 -6.68 3.53
CA GLY A 36 13.90 -5.87 2.67
C GLY A 36 12.43 -6.30 2.66
N VAL A 37 12.17 -7.62 2.64
CA VAL A 37 10.82 -8.19 2.76
C VAL A 37 10.21 -7.90 4.14
N LEU A 38 10.98 -8.07 5.22
CA LEU A 38 10.54 -7.74 6.59
C LEU A 38 10.20 -6.25 6.73
N ILE A 39 11.02 -5.37 6.17
CA ILE A 39 10.77 -3.93 6.14
C ILE A 39 9.50 -3.62 5.33
N GLY A 40 9.36 -4.17 4.12
CA GLY A 40 8.19 -3.95 3.27
C GLY A 40 6.88 -4.42 3.92
N MET A 41 6.90 -5.58 4.59
CA MET A 41 5.73 -6.06 5.35
C MET A 41 5.44 -5.18 6.57
N GLY A 42 6.48 -4.77 7.32
CA GLY A 42 6.34 -3.90 8.49
C GLY A 42 5.74 -2.53 8.13
N VAL A 43 6.28 -1.89 7.10
CA VAL A 43 5.78 -0.58 6.61
C VAL A 43 4.37 -0.72 6.05
N GLY A 44 4.07 -1.79 5.30
CA GLY A 44 2.72 -2.08 4.80
C GLY A 44 1.70 -2.30 5.91
N PHE A 45 2.09 -2.94 7.01
CA PHE A 45 1.24 -3.14 8.19
C PHE A 45 0.96 -1.84 8.95
N ILE A 46 1.98 -1.00 9.14
CA ILE A 46 1.84 0.33 9.77
C ILE A 46 0.96 1.23 8.91
N ALA A 47 1.22 1.28 7.60
CA ALA A 47 0.38 2.02 6.66
C ALA A 47 -1.06 1.54 6.76
N ARG A 48 -1.31 0.23 6.69
CA ARG A 48 -2.68 -0.30 6.80
C ARG A 48 -3.33 0.04 8.13
N SER A 49 -2.58 0.03 9.23
CA SER A 49 -3.07 0.44 10.57
C SER A 49 -3.46 1.93 10.60
N VAL A 50 -2.62 2.83 10.08
CA VAL A 50 -2.89 4.27 10.02
C VAL A 50 -4.02 4.60 9.03
N TYR A 51 -4.05 3.93 7.87
CA TYR A 51 -5.13 4.09 6.90
C TYR A 51 -6.45 3.59 7.48
N ASN A 52 -6.47 2.52 8.29
CA ASN A 52 -7.69 2.04 8.94
C ASN A 52 -8.33 3.08 9.88
N HIS A 53 -7.58 4.09 10.34
CA HIS A 53 -8.12 5.23 11.09
C HIS A 53 -8.78 6.30 10.20
N LYS A 54 -8.39 6.40 8.92
CA LYS A 54 -9.05 7.26 7.91
C LYS A 54 -10.15 6.54 7.13
N VAL A 55 -10.19 5.21 7.14
CA VAL A 55 -11.24 4.37 6.52
C VAL A 55 -12.56 4.41 7.34
N TYR A 56 -12.79 5.46 8.11
CA TYR A 56 -14.11 5.85 8.62
C TYR A 56 -14.68 7.08 7.87
N ASN A 57 -13.88 7.76 7.04
CA ASN A 57 -14.28 8.96 6.28
C ASN A 57 -14.07 8.81 4.76
N GLN A 58 -14.15 7.58 4.25
CA GLN A 58 -14.11 7.24 2.81
C GLN A 58 -15.25 6.26 2.48
N LYS A 59 -16.39 6.48 3.14
CA LYS A 59 -17.65 5.75 2.95
C LYS A 59 -18.84 6.71 2.93
N SER A 60 -18.57 7.98 2.66
CA SER A 60 -19.52 9.11 2.61
C SER A 60 -19.59 9.76 1.22
N ASP A 61 -19.06 9.11 0.18
CA ASP A 61 -19.18 9.53 -1.23
C ASP A 61 -19.58 8.33 -2.14
N GLN A 62 -20.33 7.39 -1.58
CA GLN A 62 -20.95 6.31 -2.36
C GLN A 62 -22.44 6.18 -1.99
N SER A 63 -23.15 7.30 -2.04
CA SER A 63 -24.62 7.35 -2.18
C SER A 63 -24.98 7.78 -3.59
#